data_AF-A0A564YB76-F1
#
_entry.id   AF-A0A564YB76-F1
#
_cell.length_a   1.000
_cell.length_b   1.000
_cell.length_c   1.000
_cell.angle_alpha   90.00
_cell.angle_beta   90.00
_cell.angle_gamma   90.00
#
_symmetry.space_group_name_H-M   'P 1'
#
loop_
_entity.id
_entity.type
_entity.pdbx_description
1 polymer ?
#
loop_
_entity_poly.entity_id
_entity_poly.type
_entity_poly.pdbx_seq_one_letter_code
_entity_poly.pdbx_strand_id
1 'polypeptide(L)'
;MLLLLSVALQALFVYFVSGGSCFRMRLENGHCHELIERDTSTRLECCRRGGFYHHGKLSSAVFVRDILLSKSGVPNCENPCEGVISYFFGFAEETCNNVRCNKEFECKLIKGKSYCTCKSTCSKEDYESGPVCSSDFRMFRNRCALIKERCRSLNSLFTEIPCPPAAHSCNFNSNPLDNKPVKVCPEGRVCVMRAYSGKTSCESPDQSGLSYKYSYYKGQICGADNNTYTDIFALRNASLRRGIEIRIGYMGPCRADATCTNVRCQSLRMTCRPHVLTGQPICLDCNDLPPNCNAVGAFFVRRTDYAILALNESMKESRLVFGDPRWHGKVFTGGWPGICGSKGQSFPNTCFQQVFSCYGKHYYDLVSSGYCLAG
;
A
#
# COMPACT_ATOMS: atom_id res chain seq x y z
N MET A 1 -2.64 -3.38 -69.15
CA MET A 1 -2.38 -2.05 -68.54
C MET A 1 -3.43 -1.60 -67.53
N LEU A 2 -4.74 -1.92 -67.68
CA LEU A 2 -5.76 -1.56 -66.68
C LEU A 2 -5.70 -2.37 -65.36
N LEU A 3 -5.21 -3.62 -65.38
CA LEU A 3 -5.12 -4.46 -64.17
C LEU A 3 -3.98 -4.09 -63.21
N LEU A 4 -2.96 -3.36 -63.67
CA LEU A 4 -1.86 -2.90 -62.81
C LEU A 4 -2.22 -1.57 -62.11
N LEU A 5 -3.10 -0.77 -62.70
CA LEU A 5 -3.62 0.46 -62.12
C LEU A 5 -4.64 0.18 -61.00
N SER A 6 -5.43 -0.91 -61.07
CA SER A 6 -6.35 -1.27 -59.99
C SER A 6 -5.64 -1.80 -58.74
N VAL A 7 -4.54 -2.54 -58.90
CA VAL A 7 -3.73 -3.04 -57.77
C VAL A 7 -2.94 -1.91 -57.12
N ALA A 8 -2.44 -0.94 -57.89
CA ALA A 8 -1.79 0.26 -57.35
C ALA A 8 -2.79 1.18 -56.60
N LEU A 9 -4.03 1.30 -57.09
CA LEU A 9 -5.08 2.11 -56.44
C LEU A 9 -5.63 1.43 -55.16
N GLN A 10 -5.64 0.10 -55.10
CA GLN A 10 -5.97 -0.65 -53.87
C GLN A 10 -4.80 -0.69 -52.87
N ALA A 11 -3.55 -0.64 -53.33
CA ALA A 11 -2.37 -0.52 -52.46
C ALA A 11 -2.19 0.88 -51.85
N LEU A 12 -2.73 1.93 -52.49
CA LEU A 12 -2.75 3.30 -51.95
C LEU A 12 -3.82 3.54 -50.87
N PHE A 13 -4.74 2.60 -50.65
CA PHE A 13 -5.79 2.70 -49.62
C PHE A 13 -5.51 1.87 -48.35
N VAL A 14 -4.30 1.31 -48.21
CA VAL A 14 -3.83 0.72 -46.95
C VAL A 14 -2.73 1.60 -46.36
N TYR A 15 -3.02 2.90 -46.19
CA TYR A 15 -2.44 3.59 -45.05
C TYR A 15 -3.00 2.88 -43.82
N PHE A 16 -2.21 2.01 -43.21
CA PHE A 16 -2.40 1.66 -41.81
C PHE A 16 -2.37 2.97 -41.05
N VAL A 17 -3.55 3.58 -40.86
CA VAL A 17 -3.73 4.62 -39.84
C VAL A 17 -3.41 3.90 -38.55
N SER A 18 -2.16 4.07 -38.09
CA SER A 18 -1.68 3.44 -36.88
C SER A 18 -2.48 4.07 -35.74
N GLY A 19 -3.57 3.40 -35.38
CA GLY A 19 -4.45 3.79 -34.29
C GLY A 19 -3.65 3.95 -33.01
N GLY A 20 -4.00 4.97 -32.24
CA GLY A 20 -3.45 5.19 -30.92
C GLY A 20 -4.40 4.70 -29.84
N SER A 21 -4.09 5.08 -28.62
CA SER A 21 -4.94 4.80 -27.46
C SER A 21 -5.57 6.09 -26.95
N CYS A 22 -6.84 6.00 -26.57
CA CYS A 22 -7.59 7.09 -25.97
C CYS A 22 -7.76 6.86 -24.47
N PHE A 23 -7.54 7.91 -23.69
CA PHE A 23 -7.56 7.92 -22.24
C PHE A 23 -8.50 8.99 -21.72
N ARG A 24 -9.04 8.81 -20.53
CA ARG A 24 -9.96 9.76 -19.92
C ARG A 24 -9.24 10.97 -19.32
N MET A 25 -8.00 10.79 -18.89
CA MET A 25 -7.30 11.80 -18.11
C MET A 25 -5.84 11.92 -18.53
N ARG A 26 -5.33 13.15 -18.51
CA ARG A 26 -3.91 13.46 -18.43
C ARG A 26 -3.60 13.97 -17.03
N LEU A 27 -2.80 13.21 -16.29
CA LEU A 27 -2.38 13.55 -14.94
C LEU A 27 -1.32 14.67 -14.96
N GLU A 28 -1.12 15.35 -13.85
CA GLU A 28 -0.14 16.45 -13.72
C GLU A 28 1.31 16.04 -14.06
N ASN A 29 1.64 14.76 -13.95
CA ASN A 29 2.93 14.20 -14.38
C ASN A 29 3.01 13.97 -15.91
N GLY A 30 2.02 14.42 -16.68
CA GLY A 30 1.94 14.26 -18.13
C GLY A 30 1.56 12.85 -18.62
N HIS A 31 1.17 11.94 -17.73
CA HIS A 31 0.80 10.57 -18.10
C HIS A 31 -0.69 10.46 -18.42
N CYS A 32 -1.01 9.65 -19.43
CA CYS A 32 -2.34 9.23 -19.83
C CYS A 32 -2.84 8.14 -18.89
N HIS A 33 -4.04 8.32 -18.34
CA HIS A 33 -4.63 7.45 -17.33
C HIS A 33 -6.12 7.20 -17.59
N GLU A 34 -6.66 6.09 -17.05
CA GLU A 34 -8.03 5.60 -17.30
C GLU A 34 -8.28 5.37 -18.81
N LEU A 35 -7.79 4.24 -19.32
CA LEU A 35 -7.91 3.84 -20.72
C LEU A 35 -9.39 3.72 -21.13
N ILE A 36 -9.76 4.42 -22.21
CA ILE A 36 -11.09 4.32 -22.85
C ILE A 36 -11.04 3.29 -23.97
N GLU A 37 -10.02 3.39 -24.82
CA GLU A 37 -9.85 2.53 -25.99
C GLU A 37 -8.38 2.36 -26.32
N ARG A 38 -7.99 1.14 -26.66
CA ARG A 38 -6.59 0.76 -26.88
C ARG A 38 -6.31 0.48 -28.34
N ASP A 39 -5.26 1.12 -28.85
CA ASP A 39 -4.59 0.85 -30.13
C ASP A 39 -5.45 1.00 -31.41
N THR A 40 -6.72 1.34 -31.27
CA THR A 40 -7.69 1.47 -32.38
C THR A 40 -8.26 2.88 -32.54
N SER A 41 -8.09 3.76 -31.54
CA SER A 41 -8.68 5.10 -31.57
C SER A 41 -7.91 6.02 -32.50
N THR A 42 -8.63 6.87 -33.24
CA THR A 42 -8.02 8.02 -33.93
C THR A 42 -7.97 9.24 -33.00
N ARG A 43 -7.15 10.26 -33.34
CA ARG A 43 -7.13 11.54 -32.62
C ARG A 43 -8.53 12.18 -32.59
N LEU A 44 -9.17 12.29 -33.75
CA LEU A 44 -10.49 12.92 -33.87
C LEU A 44 -11.55 12.19 -33.03
N GLU A 45 -11.53 10.86 -33.03
CA GLU A 45 -12.44 10.06 -32.22
C GLU A 45 -12.20 10.25 -30.72
N CYS A 46 -10.94 10.25 -30.29
CA CYS A 46 -10.61 10.49 -28.89
C CYS A 46 -11.02 11.90 -28.44
N CYS A 47 -10.85 12.90 -29.32
CA CYS A 47 -11.31 14.27 -29.07
C CYS A 47 -12.84 14.34 -28.88
N ARG A 48 -13.61 13.65 -29.74
CA ARG A 48 -15.08 13.60 -29.59
C ARG A 48 -15.53 12.98 -28.27
N ARG A 49 -14.74 12.05 -27.74
CA ARG A 49 -14.97 11.44 -26.41
C ARG A 49 -14.52 12.33 -25.25
N GLY A 50 -13.86 13.44 -25.55
CA GLY A 50 -13.31 14.38 -24.59
C GLY A 50 -12.13 13.82 -23.79
N GLY A 51 -11.38 12.91 -24.42
CA GLY A 51 -10.23 12.24 -23.81
C GLY A 51 -8.89 12.84 -24.22
N PHE A 52 -7.83 12.17 -23.80
CA PHE A 52 -6.44 12.42 -24.14
C PHE A 52 -5.87 11.28 -24.97
N TYR A 53 -4.95 11.59 -25.86
CA TYR A 53 -4.46 10.66 -26.87
C TYR A 53 -3.00 10.29 -26.64
N HIS A 54 -2.70 9.01 -26.84
CA HIS A 54 -1.35 8.48 -26.89
C HIS A 54 -1.10 7.91 -28.28
N HIS A 55 -0.02 8.38 -28.92
CA HIS A 55 0.37 7.91 -30.25
C HIS A 55 0.99 6.51 -30.22
N GLY A 56 0.53 5.66 -31.14
CA GLY A 56 1.08 4.32 -31.34
C GLY A 56 0.46 3.24 -30.45
N LYS A 57 0.97 2.03 -30.59
CA LYS A 57 0.46 0.85 -29.89
C LYS A 57 1.07 0.69 -28.51
N LEU A 58 0.23 0.43 -27.52
CA LEU A 58 0.64 0.02 -26.19
C LEU A 58 1.07 -1.45 -26.23
N SER A 59 2.34 -1.72 -25.95
CA SER A 59 2.80 -3.10 -25.79
C SER A 59 2.05 -3.79 -24.64
N SER A 60 1.84 -5.10 -24.73
CA SER A 60 1.17 -5.85 -23.67
C SER A 60 1.87 -5.71 -22.32
N ALA A 61 3.21 -5.59 -22.33
CA ALA A 61 3.99 -5.35 -21.12
C ALA A 61 3.69 -3.98 -20.48
N VAL A 62 3.61 -2.91 -21.28
CA VAL A 62 3.25 -1.57 -20.78
C VAL A 62 1.81 -1.54 -20.29
N PHE A 63 0.88 -2.15 -21.03
CA PHE A 63 -0.52 -2.22 -20.63
C PHE A 63 -0.69 -2.92 -19.28
N VAL A 64 -0.08 -4.09 -19.09
CA VAL A 64 -0.17 -4.82 -17.81
C VAL A 64 0.54 -4.05 -16.70
N ARG A 65 1.78 -3.61 -16.91
CA ARG A 65 2.58 -2.97 -15.88
C ARG A 65 2.02 -1.61 -15.45
N ASP A 66 1.74 -0.73 -16.42
CA ASP A 66 1.52 0.70 -16.18
C ASP A 66 0.03 1.08 -16.03
N ILE A 67 -0.86 0.30 -16.64
CA ILE A 67 -2.32 0.55 -16.60
C ILE A 67 -3.00 -0.39 -15.60
N LEU A 68 -2.75 -1.70 -15.66
CA LEU A 68 -3.45 -2.66 -14.79
C LEU A 68 -2.85 -2.74 -13.38
N LEU A 69 -1.53 -2.89 -13.26
CA LEU A 69 -0.87 -3.16 -11.97
C LEU A 69 -0.50 -1.89 -11.21
N SER A 70 0.31 -1.01 -11.82
CA SER A 70 0.82 0.18 -11.12
C SER A 70 -0.16 1.35 -11.11
N LYS A 71 -1.09 1.38 -12.08
CA LYS A 71 -1.97 2.53 -12.37
C LYS A 71 -1.17 3.85 -12.43
N SER A 72 0.06 3.81 -12.95
CA SER A 72 0.90 4.99 -13.09
C SER A 72 0.55 5.81 -14.33
N GLY A 73 -0.18 5.20 -15.27
CA GLY A 73 -0.46 5.76 -16.58
C GLY A 73 0.73 5.62 -17.54
N VAL A 74 0.52 6.07 -18.78
CA VAL A 74 1.50 5.98 -19.87
C VAL A 74 2.01 7.36 -20.23
N PRO A 75 3.33 7.57 -20.43
CA PRO A 75 3.88 8.88 -20.78
C PRO A 75 3.44 9.36 -22.18
N ASN A 76 3.82 10.60 -22.54
CA ASN A 76 3.52 11.24 -23.82
C ASN A 76 2.02 11.35 -24.11
N CYS A 77 1.32 11.97 -23.16
CA CYS A 77 -0.11 12.18 -23.24
C CYS A 77 -0.46 13.55 -23.84
N GLU A 78 -1.26 13.56 -24.89
CA GLU A 78 -1.57 14.76 -25.68
C GLU A 78 -3.05 15.08 -25.68
N ASN A 79 -3.40 16.36 -25.86
CA ASN A 79 -4.78 16.75 -26.11
C ASN A 79 -5.09 16.54 -27.62
N PRO A 80 -5.98 15.60 -27.98
CA PRO A 80 -6.28 15.32 -29.38
C PRO A 80 -7.13 16.40 -30.06
N CYS A 81 -7.76 17.28 -29.29
CA CYS A 81 -8.64 18.33 -29.80
C CYS A 81 -7.91 19.58 -30.27
N GLU A 82 -6.57 19.59 -30.23
CA GLU A 82 -5.79 20.60 -30.92
C GLU A 82 -6.16 20.60 -32.41
N GLY A 83 -6.73 21.71 -32.88
CA GLY A 83 -7.21 21.83 -34.25
C GLY A 83 -6.04 21.78 -35.24
N VAL A 84 -6.30 21.19 -36.42
CA VAL A 84 -5.37 21.13 -37.57
C VAL A 84 -4.83 22.52 -37.95
N ILE A 85 -5.59 23.56 -37.64
CA ILE A 85 -5.26 24.98 -37.86
C ILE A 85 -4.10 25.42 -36.93
N SER A 86 -4.03 24.91 -35.71
CA SER A 86 -2.96 25.28 -34.75
C SER A 86 -1.59 24.69 -35.12
N TYR A 87 -1.58 23.53 -35.77
CA TYR A 87 -0.37 22.89 -36.29
C TYR A 87 0.24 23.69 -37.45
N PHE A 88 -0.59 24.41 -38.21
CA PHE A 88 -0.17 25.26 -39.32
C PHE A 88 0.31 26.66 -38.89
N PHE A 89 -0.20 27.20 -37.77
CA PHE A 89 0.11 28.56 -37.32
C PHE A 89 0.93 28.65 -36.02
N GLY A 90 1.29 27.53 -35.38
CA GLY A 90 2.23 27.52 -34.24
C GLY A 90 1.68 28.02 -32.90
N PHE A 91 0.37 28.23 -32.79
CA PHE A 91 -0.30 28.71 -31.57
C PHE A 91 -1.37 27.72 -31.10
N ALA A 92 -0.98 26.49 -30.76
CA ALA A 92 -1.87 25.51 -30.15
C ALA A 92 -1.97 25.77 -28.64
N GLU A 93 -2.83 26.71 -28.24
CA GLU A 93 -3.23 26.80 -26.83
C GLU A 93 -4.26 25.72 -26.54
N GLU A 94 -3.89 24.74 -25.71
CA GLU A 94 -4.84 23.73 -25.26
C GLU A 94 -5.95 24.39 -24.41
N THR A 95 -7.15 23.79 -24.43
CA THR A 95 -8.27 24.26 -23.61
C THR A 95 -8.91 23.12 -22.84
N CYS A 96 -9.67 23.46 -21.81
CA CYS A 96 -10.47 22.50 -21.03
C CYS A 96 -11.89 22.28 -21.59
N ASN A 97 -12.31 23.01 -22.64
CA ASN A 97 -13.70 23.03 -23.09
C ASN A 97 -14.23 21.66 -23.53
N ASN A 98 -13.37 20.83 -24.14
CA ASN A 98 -13.73 19.49 -24.60
C ASN A 98 -13.19 18.37 -23.70
N VAL A 99 -12.51 18.70 -22.60
CA VAL A 99 -11.92 17.69 -21.72
C VAL A 99 -12.95 17.22 -20.69
N ARG A 100 -13.17 15.90 -20.62
CA ARG A 100 -14.11 15.28 -19.67
C ARG A 100 -13.36 14.39 -18.68
N CYS A 101 -12.79 15.00 -17.64
CA CYS A 101 -12.15 14.27 -16.54
C CYS A 101 -13.16 13.42 -15.73
N ASN A 102 -12.66 12.46 -14.94
CA ASN A 102 -13.50 11.68 -14.02
C ASN A 102 -14.15 12.53 -12.92
N LYS A 103 -15.15 11.97 -12.23
CA LYS A 103 -15.99 12.67 -11.24
C LYS A 103 -15.19 13.41 -10.16
N GLU A 104 -14.07 12.84 -9.70
CA GLU A 104 -13.19 13.38 -8.67
C GLU A 104 -12.14 14.38 -9.19
N PHE A 105 -12.06 14.57 -10.51
CA PHE A 105 -11.07 15.40 -11.18
C PHE A 105 -11.72 16.60 -11.87
N GLU A 106 -10.99 17.70 -11.95
CA GLU A 106 -11.33 18.89 -12.71
C GLU A 106 -10.22 19.21 -13.71
N CYS A 107 -10.62 19.71 -14.89
CA CYS A 107 -9.65 20.15 -15.88
C CYS A 107 -9.08 21.52 -15.49
N LYS A 108 -7.75 21.65 -15.50
CA LYS A 108 -7.03 22.91 -15.30
C LYS A 108 -5.97 23.11 -16.38
N LEU A 109 -5.77 24.36 -16.77
CA LEU A 109 -4.66 24.76 -17.62
C LEU A 109 -3.44 25.06 -16.76
N ILE A 110 -2.36 24.30 -16.97
CA ILE A 110 -1.07 24.49 -16.29
C ILE A 110 -0.02 24.71 -17.38
N LYS A 111 0.60 25.90 -17.41
CA LYS A 111 1.59 26.27 -18.43
C LYS A 111 1.09 26.03 -19.88
N GLY A 112 -0.15 26.45 -20.17
CA GLY A 112 -0.76 26.34 -21.50
C GLY A 112 -1.26 24.95 -21.90
N LYS A 113 -1.21 23.97 -20.99
CA LYS A 113 -1.61 22.58 -21.23
C LYS A 113 -2.73 22.14 -20.30
N SER A 114 -3.69 21.36 -20.81
CA SER A 114 -4.87 20.86 -20.07
C SER A 114 -4.58 19.60 -19.24
N TYR A 115 -4.82 19.63 -17.94
CA TYR A 115 -4.59 18.49 -17.04
C TYR A 115 -5.83 18.19 -16.23
N CYS A 116 -6.08 16.90 -15.97
CA CYS A 116 -7.05 16.46 -14.98
C CYS A 116 -6.36 16.46 -13.61
N THR A 117 -6.74 17.42 -12.78
CA THR A 117 -6.23 17.62 -11.42
C THR A 117 -7.29 17.23 -10.40
N CYS A 118 -6.88 16.89 -9.18
CA CYS A 118 -7.86 16.58 -8.13
C CYS A 118 -8.70 17.81 -7.79
N LYS A 119 -10.02 17.63 -7.72
CA LYS A 119 -10.92 18.65 -7.20
C LYS A 119 -10.51 19.02 -5.78
N SER A 120 -10.31 20.31 -5.53
CA SER A 120 -9.98 20.82 -4.20
C SER A 120 -11.22 20.99 -3.31
N THR A 121 -12.38 21.20 -3.95
CA THR A 121 -13.67 21.46 -3.33
C THR A 121 -14.54 20.19 -3.27
N CYS A 122 -15.20 19.99 -2.14
CA CYS A 122 -16.25 18.99 -1.94
C CYS A 122 -17.56 19.72 -1.61
N SER A 123 -18.71 19.06 -1.80
CA SER A 123 -19.99 19.67 -1.41
C SER A 123 -20.14 19.71 0.12
N LYS A 124 -21.09 20.50 0.63
CA LYS A 124 -21.39 20.55 2.07
C LYS A 124 -21.85 19.18 2.57
N GLU A 125 -22.66 18.47 1.78
CA GLU A 125 -23.12 17.12 2.12
C GLU A 125 -21.95 16.13 2.24
N ASP A 126 -20.90 16.26 1.42
CA ASP A 126 -19.71 15.39 1.49
C ASP A 126 -18.88 15.63 2.76
N TYR A 127 -18.88 16.86 3.29
CA TYR A 127 -18.19 17.20 4.53
C TYR A 127 -18.97 16.74 5.77
N GLU A 128 -20.30 16.84 5.72
CA GLU A 128 -21.23 16.54 6.81
C GLU A 128 -21.74 15.08 6.80
N SER A 129 -21.27 14.26 5.87
CA SER A 129 -21.72 12.86 5.69
C SER A 129 -21.51 11.94 6.91
N GLY A 130 -20.72 12.36 7.90
CA GLY A 130 -20.19 11.47 8.93
C GLY A 130 -19.19 10.44 8.35
N PRO A 131 -18.70 9.48 9.16
CA PRO A 131 -17.68 8.53 8.73
C PRO A 131 -18.17 7.60 7.63
N VAL A 132 -17.31 7.36 6.64
CA VAL A 132 -17.58 6.44 5.53
C VAL A 132 -16.47 5.42 5.39
N CYS A 133 -16.79 4.24 4.91
CA CYS A 133 -15.83 3.16 4.71
C CYS A 133 -15.65 2.87 3.22
N SER A 134 -14.48 2.38 2.85
CA SER A 134 -14.16 1.97 1.50
C SER A 134 -14.13 0.46 1.35
N SER A 135 -14.33 -0.04 0.14
CA SER A 135 -14.22 -1.45 -0.24
C SER A 135 -12.86 -2.10 0.04
N ASP A 136 -11.82 -1.31 0.29
CA ASP A 136 -10.50 -1.77 0.75
C ASP A 136 -10.33 -1.69 2.27
N PHE A 137 -11.44 -1.65 3.01
CA PHE A 137 -11.49 -1.81 4.46
C PHE A 137 -10.82 -0.65 5.23
N ARG A 138 -11.00 0.57 4.74
CA ARG A 138 -10.52 1.80 5.40
C ARG A 138 -11.69 2.73 5.70
N MET A 139 -11.67 3.33 6.87
CA MET A 139 -12.64 4.30 7.36
C MET A 139 -12.06 5.71 7.28
N PHE A 140 -12.83 6.58 6.68
CA PHE A 140 -12.56 7.98 6.49
C PHE A 140 -13.49 8.80 7.37
N ARG A 141 -13.00 9.92 7.88
CA ARG A 141 -13.80 10.83 8.74
C ARG A 141 -15.07 11.35 8.06
N ASN A 142 -15.04 11.50 6.73
CA ASN A 142 -16.16 11.89 5.89
C ASN A 142 -15.95 11.52 4.42
N ARG A 143 -17.01 11.63 3.62
CA ARG A 143 -17.00 11.32 2.18
C ARG A 143 -16.02 12.20 1.42
N CYS A 144 -15.86 13.48 1.79
CA CYS A 144 -14.84 14.33 1.18
C CYS A 144 -13.42 13.80 1.38
N ALA A 145 -13.09 13.23 2.55
CA ALA A 145 -11.78 12.62 2.78
C ALA A 145 -11.56 11.38 1.89
N LEU A 146 -12.59 10.54 1.72
CA LEU A 146 -12.56 9.40 0.80
C LEU A 146 -12.34 9.84 -0.66
N ILE A 147 -13.07 10.85 -1.12
CA ILE A 147 -12.95 11.41 -2.49
C ILE A 147 -11.53 11.94 -2.73
N LYS A 148 -10.98 12.70 -1.78
CA LYS A 148 -9.62 13.24 -1.87
C LYS A 148 -8.57 12.14 -1.90
N GLU A 149 -8.72 11.09 -1.09
CA GLU A 149 -7.81 9.96 -1.08
C GLU A 149 -7.89 9.13 -2.38
N ARG A 150 -9.10 8.85 -2.87
CA ARG A 150 -9.33 8.16 -4.16
C ARG A 150 -8.63 8.89 -5.29
N CYS A 151 -8.74 10.22 -5.31
CA CYS A 151 -8.09 11.04 -6.32
C CYS A 151 -6.56 11.01 -6.21
N ARG A 152 -6.00 11.24 -5.01
CA ARG A 152 -4.55 11.28 -4.78
C ARG A 152 -3.85 9.95 -5.05
N SER A 153 -4.49 8.86 -4.67
CA SER A 153 -3.97 7.49 -4.85
C SER A 153 -4.20 6.93 -6.24
N LEU A 154 -4.96 7.63 -7.09
CA LEU A 154 -5.42 7.15 -8.40
C LEU A 154 -6.15 5.80 -8.33
N ASN A 155 -6.73 5.48 -7.17
CA ASN A 155 -7.34 4.18 -6.94
C ASN A 155 -8.87 4.27 -7.04
N SER A 156 -9.37 4.19 -8.27
CA SER A 156 -10.81 4.15 -8.59
C SER A 156 -11.57 2.98 -7.95
N LEU A 157 -10.88 1.99 -7.36
CA LEU A 157 -11.50 0.85 -6.68
C LEU A 157 -12.05 1.19 -5.29
N PHE A 158 -11.71 2.34 -4.69
CA PHE A 158 -12.25 2.72 -3.38
C PHE A 158 -13.73 3.08 -3.50
N THR A 159 -14.62 2.10 -3.56
CA THR A 159 -16.07 2.34 -3.52
C THR A 159 -16.50 2.55 -2.09
N GLU A 160 -17.46 3.47 -1.89
CA GLU A 160 -18.06 3.68 -0.57
C GLU A 160 -18.90 2.46 -0.20
N ILE A 161 -18.70 1.95 1.02
CA ILE A 161 -19.47 0.88 1.62
C ILE A 161 -19.97 1.33 3.01
N PRO A 162 -21.09 0.77 3.51
CA PRO A 162 -21.50 0.98 4.89
C PRO A 162 -20.37 0.61 5.87
N CYS A 163 -20.16 1.45 6.88
CA CYS A 163 -19.14 1.14 7.88
C CYS A 163 -19.59 -0.02 8.79
N PRO A 164 -18.70 -1.01 9.04
CA PRO A 164 -18.93 -2.01 10.07
C PRO A 164 -19.09 -1.38 11.46
N PRO A 165 -19.66 -2.11 12.44
CA PRO A 165 -19.74 -1.66 13.82
C PRO A 165 -18.38 -1.21 14.37
N ALA A 166 -18.38 -0.24 15.30
CA ALA A 166 -17.16 0.35 15.86
C ALA A 166 -16.19 -0.69 16.47
N ALA A 167 -16.71 -1.82 16.95
CA ALA A 167 -15.91 -2.95 17.45
C ALA A 167 -14.94 -3.54 16.41
N HIS A 168 -15.14 -3.28 15.13
CA HIS A 168 -14.30 -3.80 14.04
C HIS A 168 -13.23 -2.79 13.59
N SER A 169 -13.21 -1.59 14.18
CA SER A 169 -12.27 -0.53 13.86
C SER A 169 -10.90 -0.78 14.51
N CYS A 170 -9.85 -0.70 13.70
CA CYS A 170 -8.46 -0.91 14.12
C CYS A 170 -7.86 0.37 14.70
N ASN A 171 -8.32 0.81 15.87
CA ASN A 171 -7.82 2.04 16.49
C ASN A 171 -6.53 1.81 17.29
N PHE A 172 -5.44 1.47 16.59
CA PHE A 172 -4.13 1.28 17.20
C PHE A 172 -3.14 2.41 16.86
N ASN A 173 -3.64 3.52 16.32
CA ASN A 173 -2.84 4.70 16.07
C ASN A 173 -2.90 5.60 17.31
N SER A 174 -1.78 5.74 18.01
CA SER A 174 -1.72 6.56 19.23
C SER A 174 -1.60 8.05 18.93
N ASN A 175 -1.38 8.45 17.68
CA ASN A 175 -1.25 9.85 17.30
C ASN A 175 -2.47 10.31 16.46
N PRO A 176 -3.42 11.04 17.06
CA PRO A 176 -4.59 11.58 16.36
C PRO A 176 -4.22 12.56 15.23
N LEU A 177 -2.98 13.10 15.24
CA LEU A 177 -2.49 14.01 14.20
C LEU A 177 -2.14 13.29 12.90
N ASP A 178 -1.90 11.97 12.95
CA ASP A 178 -1.79 11.14 11.75
C ASP A 178 -3.21 11.00 11.17
N ASN A 179 -3.61 11.94 10.31
CA ASN A 179 -4.89 11.99 9.56
C ASN A 179 -5.03 10.81 8.56
N LYS A 180 -4.52 9.63 8.89
CA LYS A 180 -4.60 8.42 8.08
C LYS A 180 -5.93 7.72 8.33
N PRO A 181 -6.54 7.16 7.28
CA PRO A 181 -7.78 6.42 7.44
C PRO A 181 -7.57 5.18 8.32
N VAL A 182 -8.52 4.95 9.23
CA VAL A 182 -8.47 3.82 10.18
C VAL A 182 -8.86 2.55 9.45
N LYS A 183 -8.12 1.46 9.60
CA LYS A 183 -8.52 0.18 9.00
C LYS A 183 -9.76 -0.38 9.72
N VAL A 184 -10.70 -0.99 9.01
CA VAL A 184 -11.89 -1.61 9.62
C VAL A 184 -12.07 -3.01 9.07
N CYS A 185 -12.19 -4.01 9.94
CA CYS A 185 -12.28 -5.39 9.50
C CYS A 185 -13.71 -5.81 9.09
N PRO A 186 -13.83 -6.72 8.11
CA PRO A 186 -15.11 -7.32 7.77
C PRO A 186 -15.65 -8.15 8.94
N GLU A 187 -16.95 -8.46 8.90
CA GLU A 187 -17.58 -9.31 9.92
C GLU A 187 -16.88 -10.65 10.08
N GLY A 188 -16.81 -11.13 11.33
CA GLY A 188 -16.12 -12.37 11.67
C GLY A 188 -14.60 -12.30 11.65
N ARG A 189 -13.99 -11.13 11.39
CA ARG A 189 -12.54 -10.94 11.49
C ARG A 189 -12.14 -10.00 12.62
N VAL A 190 -10.99 -10.29 13.22
CA VAL A 190 -10.43 -9.54 14.33
C VAL A 190 -9.28 -8.70 13.83
N CYS A 191 -9.25 -7.43 14.23
CA CYS A 191 -8.13 -6.58 13.90
C CYS A 191 -6.96 -6.79 14.85
N VAL A 192 -5.76 -6.95 14.28
CA VAL A 192 -4.53 -7.05 15.05
C VAL A 192 -3.42 -6.25 14.37
N MET A 193 -2.63 -5.53 15.16
CA MET A 193 -1.38 -4.96 14.68
C MET A 193 -0.29 -6.03 14.66
N ARG A 194 0.33 -6.22 13.50
CA ARG A 194 1.40 -7.21 13.31
C ARG A 194 2.72 -6.66 13.83
N ALA A 195 3.39 -7.42 14.68
CA ALA A 195 4.67 -7.03 15.28
C ALA A 195 5.79 -7.00 14.22
N TYR A 196 5.60 -7.73 13.12
CA TYR A 196 6.52 -7.76 12.00
C TYR A 196 6.63 -6.42 11.29
N SER A 197 5.50 -5.85 10.85
CA SER A 197 5.45 -4.65 10.01
C SER A 197 4.94 -3.39 10.70
N GLY A 198 4.31 -3.52 11.87
CA GLY A 198 3.55 -2.46 12.53
C GLY A 198 2.22 -2.14 11.84
N LYS A 199 1.86 -2.88 10.77
CA LYS A 199 0.60 -2.70 10.04
C LYS A 199 -0.54 -3.43 10.74
N THR A 200 -1.75 -2.93 10.55
CA THR A 200 -2.97 -3.59 10.99
C THR A 200 -3.45 -4.63 9.97
N SER A 201 -3.79 -5.82 10.45
CA SER A 201 -4.29 -6.96 9.66
C SER A 201 -5.66 -7.41 10.17
N CYS A 202 -6.48 -7.95 9.26
CA CYS A 202 -7.77 -8.54 9.59
C CYS A 202 -7.65 -10.06 9.56
N GLU A 203 -7.48 -10.62 10.74
CA GLU A 203 -7.20 -12.03 10.95
C GLU A 203 -8.47 -12.81 11.26
N SER A 204 -8.49 -14.06 10.83
CA SER A 204 -9.59 -14.96 11.20
C SER A 204 -9.43 -15.43 12.65
N PRO A 205 -10.51 -15.42 13.46
CA PRO A 205 -10.46 -15.97 14.81
C PRO A 205 -10.37 -17.51 14.80
N ASP A 206 -10.81 -18.16 13.73
CA ASP A 206 -10.76 -19.61 13.57
C ASP A 206 -9.36 -20.13 13.19
N GLN A 207 -9.13 -21.41 13.44
CA GLN A 207 -7.85 -22.09 13.21
C GLN A 207 -7.80 -22.85 11.87
N SER A 208 -8.89 -22.83 11.11
CA SER A 208 -9.13 -23.67 9.93
C SER A 208 -8.07 -23.52 8.83
N GLY A 209 -7.45 -22.34 8.70
CA GLY A 209 -6.36 -22.07 7.74
C GLY A 209 -4.93 -22.18 8.31
N LEU A 210 -4.77 -22.57 9.58
CA LEU A 210 -3.52 -22.39 10.32
C LEU A 210 -2.74 -23.69 10.54
N SER A 211 -3.38 -24.87 10.42
CA SER A 211 -2.80 -26.16 10.81
C SER A 211 -1.43 -26.46 10.18
N TYR A 212 -1.21 -26.10 8.91
CA TYR A 212 0.08 -26.33 8.24
C TYR A 212 1.19 -25.36 8.70
N LYS A 213 0.81 -24.14 9.08
CA LYS A 213 1.73 -23.05 9.43
C LYS A 213 2.31 -23.19 10.84
N TYR A 214 1.58 -23.84 11.75
CA TYR A 214 1.94 -24.00 13.17
C TYR A 214 2.28 -25.45 13.57
N SER A 215 2.35 -26.36 12.59
CA SER A 215 2.62 -27.80 12.79
C SER A 215 3.89 -28.09 13.62
N TYR A 216 4.80 -27.13 13.74
CA TYR A 216 6.16 -27.36 14.24
C TYR A 216 6.40 -27.07 15.74
N TYR A 217 5.52 -26.35 16.46
CA TYR A 217 5.80 -25.98 17.86
C TYR A 217 4.60 -26.20 18.80
N LYS A 218 4.65 -27.31 19.55
CA LYS A 218 3.70 -27.68 20.63
C LYS A 218 4.26 -27.48 22.05
N GLY A 219 5.40 -26.80 22.19
CA GLY A 219 6.02 -26.54 23.49
C GLY A 219 5.55 -25.23 24.11
N GLN A 220 5.68 -25.10 25.44
CA GLN A 220 5.43 -23.85 26.14
C GLN A 220 6.38 -22.75 25.66
N ILE A 221 5.88 -21.52 25.65
CA ILE A 221 6.60 -20.33 25.18
C ILE A 221 6.34 -19.17 26.14
N CYS A 222 7.37 -18.36 26.41
CA CYS A 222 7.22 -17.13 27.16
C CYS A 222 7.08 -15.97 26.17
N GLY A 223 5.94 -15.29 26.18
CA GLY A 223 5.69 -14.12 25.35
C GLY A 223 6.44 -12.89 25.87
N ALA A 224 6.66 -11.89 25.00
CA ALA A 224 7.28 -10.62 25.37
C ALA A 224 6.44 -9.78 26.36
N ASP A 225 5.19 -10.19 26.57
CA ASP A 225 4.27 -9.68 27.58
C ASP A 225 4.41 -10.39 28.95
N ASN A 226 5.47 -11.17 29.12
CA ASN A 226 5.79 -11.94 30.33
C ASN A 226 4.75 -13.00 30.73
N ASN A 227 3.94 -13.47 29.78
CA ASN A 227 2.98 -14.54 29.99
C ASN A 227 3.44 -15.86 29.36
N THR A 228 3.21 -16.96 30.08
CA THR A 228 3.45 -18.32 29.56
C THR A 228 2.28 -18.76 28.71
N TYR A 229 2.57 -19.18 27.49
CA TYR A 229 1.63 -19.78 26.56
C TYR A 229 1.92 -21.27 26.42
N THR A 230 0.88 -22.10 26.41
CA THR A 230 1.00 -23.56 26.29
C THR A 230 1.59 -23.98 24.94
N ASP A 231 1.26 -23.21 23.90
CA ASP A 231 1.76 -23.38 22.54
C ASP A 231 1.60 -22.06 21.77
N ILE A 232 1.94 -22.12 20.48
CA ILE A 232 1.84 -20.99 19.56
C ILE A 232 0.39 -20.58 19.24
N PHE A 233 -0.58 -21.48 19.36
CA PHE A 233 -1.99 -21.17 19.13
C PHE A 233 -2.55 -20.34 20.29
N ALA A 234 -2.18 -20.68 21.53
CA ALA A 234 -2.53 -19.90 22.72
C ALA A 234 -1.97 -18.48 22.61
N LEU A 235 -0.71 -18.32 22.20
CA LEU A 235 -0.08 -17.01 21.97
C LEU A 235 -0.78 -16.22 20.86
N ARG A 236 -1.14 -16.86 19.73
CA ARG A 236 -1.91 -16.21 18.66
C ARG A 236 -3.27 -15.76 19.17
N ASN A 237 -4.00 -16.61 19.88
CA ASN A 237 -5.33 -16.27 20.38
C ASN A 237 -5.28 -15.11 21.37
N ALA A 238 -4.25 -15.07 22.24
CA ALA A 238 -4.00 -13.93 23.12
C ALA A 238 -3.65 -12.66 22.34
N SER A 239 -2.84 -12.77 21.28
CA SER A 239 -2.52 -11.67 20.37
C SER A 239 -3.77 -11.06 19.72
N LEU A 240 -4.67 -11.91 19.21
CA LEU A 240 -5.93 -11.47 18.61
C LEU A 240 -6.83 -10.77 19.63
N ARG A 241 -6.94 -11.31 20.85
CA ARG A 241 -7.73 -10.68 21.92
C ARG A 241 -7.16 -9.34 22.36
N ARG A 242 -5.83 -9.23 22.40
CA ARG A 242 -5.12 -7.99 22.75
C ARG A 242 -5.17 -6.96 21.62
N GLY A 243 -5.34 -7.39 20.37
CA GLY A 243 -5.29 -6.54 19.19
C GLY A 243 -3.86 -6.16 18.76
N ILE A 244 -2.83 -6.67 19.42
CA ILE A 244 -1.42 -6.50 19.04
C ILE A 244 -0.75 -7.87 19.09
N GLU A 245 0.00 -8.20 18.05
CA GLU A 245 0.77 -9.43 17.96
C GLU A 245 1.83 -9.50 19.06
N ILE A 246 1.71 -10.51 19.92
CA ILE A 246 2.63 -10.76 21.02
C ILE A 246 3.84 -11.48 20.43
N ARG A 247 5.03 -10.89 20.58
CA ARG A 247 6.27 -11.54 20.14
C ARG A 247 6.67 -12.66 21.09
N ILE A 248 7.29 -13.71 20.56
CA ILE A 248 7.92 -14.74 21.38
C ILE A 248 9.17 -14.15 22.04
N GLY A 249 9.19 -14.12 23.37
CA GLY A 249 10.36 -13.72 24.16
C GLY A 249 11.44 -14.79 24.14
N TYR A 250 11.11 -16.01 24.58
CA TYR A 250 12.01 -17.16 24.56
C TYR A 250 11.23 -18.49 24.67
N MET A 251 11.93 -19.62 24.44
CA MET A 251 11.31 -20.96 24.49
C MET A 251 11.20 -21.49 25.92
N GLY A 252 10.08 -22.15 26.23
CA GLY A 252 9.74 -22.62 27.57
C GLY A 252 8.87 -21.61 28.34
N PRO A 253 8.50 -21.90 29.59
CA PRO A 253 7.65 -21.02 30.39
C PRO A 253 8.38 -19.75 30.85
N CYS A 254 7.59 -18.72 31.17
CA CYS A 254 8.10 -17.54 31.88
C CYS A 254 8.61 -17.93 33.27
N ARG A 255 9.80 -17.43 33.64
CA ARG A 255 10.42 -17.70 34.96
C ARG A 255 10.88 -16.39 35.60
N ALA A 256 10.79 -16.31 36.92
CA ALA A 256 11.19 -15.12 37.67
C ALA A 256 12.73 -14.90 37.66
N ASP A 257 13.50 -15.98 37.58
CA ASP A 257 14.96 -15.98 37.52
C ASP A 257 15.51 -15.94 36.08
N ALA A 258 14.65 -15.71 35.08
CA ALA A 258 15.05 -15.71 33.67
C ALA A 258 15.98 -14.53 33.35
N THR A 259 17.14 -14.85 32.76
CA THR A 259 18.12 -13.89 32.26
C THR A 259 18.59 -14.30 30.87
N CYS A 260 19.25 -13.39 30.14
CA CYS A 260 19.77 -13.70 28.82
C CYS A 260 20.85 -14.79 28.78
N THR A 261 21.41 -15.19 29.92
CA THR A 261 22.40 -16.27 30.00
C THR A 261 21.78 -17.64 30.25
N ASN A 262 20.53 -17.70 30.74
CA ASN A 262 19.90 -18.95 31.18
C ASN A 262 18.60 -19.30 30.42
N VAL A 263 18.16 -18.48 29.47
CA VAL A 263 17.01 -18.79 28.60
C VAL A 263 17.44 -19.43 27.28
N ARG A 264 16.51 -20.17 26.67
CA ARG A 264 16.71 -20.80 25.36
C ARG A 264 16.00 -19.99 24.27
N CYS A 265 16.77 -19.40 23.36
CA CYS A 265 16.21 -18.81 22.15
C CYS A 265 15.76 -19.87 21.13
N GLN A 266 14.99 -19.45 20.14
CA GLN A 266 14.48 -20.31 19.06
C GLN A 266 15.61 -20.83 18.16
N SER A 267 16.72 -20.12 18.09
CA SER A 267 17.96 -20.53 17.44
C SER A 267 19.16 -20.09 18.28
N LEU A 268 20.24 -20.87 18.25
CA LEU A 268 21.50 -20.56 18.94
C LEU A 268 22.19 -19.29 18.41
N ARG A 269 21.82 -18.85 17.20
CA ARG A 269 22.33 -17.63 16.57
C ARG A 269 21.53 -16.39 16.95
N MET A 270 20.50 -16.49 17.79
CA MET A 270 19.73 -15.31 18.19
C MET A 270 20.43 -14.56 19.31
N THR A 271 20.24 -13.24 19.33
CA THR A 271 20.78 -12.38 20.38
C THR A 271 19.69 -12.12 21.41
N CYS A 272 19.99 -12.31 22.69
CA CYS A 272 19.08 -11.96 23.76
C CYS A 272 19.33 -10.54 24.28
N ARG A 273 18.25 -9.79 24.50
CA ARG A 273 18.25 -8.48 25.14
C ARG A 273 17.17 -8.41 26.22
N PRO A 274 17.46 -7.82 27.40
CA PRO A 274 16.43 -7.57 28.40
C PRO A 274 15.44 -6.50 27.90
N HIS A 275 14.15 -6.73 28.09
CA HIS A 275 13.08 -5.77 27.81
C HIS A 275 13.27 -4.50 28.65
N VAL A 276 13.12 -3.33 28.03
CA VAL A 276 13.53 -2.04 28.62
C VAL A 276 12.74 -1.64 29.87
N LEU A 277 11.52 -2.17 30.06
CA LEU A 277 10.67 -1.90 31.24
C LEU A 277 10.70 -3.02 32.27
N THR A 278 10.69 -4.27 31.83
CA THR A 278 10.44 -5.44 32.70
C THR A 278 11.71 -6.22 33.01
N GLY A 279 12.81 -5.98 32.30
CA GLY A 279 14.04 -6.75 32.41
C GLY A 279 13.95 -8.16 31.80
N GLN A 280 12.75 -8.61 31.40
CA GLN A 280 12.51 -9.93 30.83
C GLN A 280 13.42 -10.20 29.63
N PRO A 281 14.09 -11.35 29.54
CA PRO A 281 14.94 -11.66 28.39
C PRO A 281 14.11 -11.89 27.12
N ILE A 282 14.46 -11.20 26.03
CA ILE A 282 13.81 -11.30 24.73
C ILE A 282 14.83 -11.67 23.66
N CYS A 283 14.57 -12.76 22.95
CA CYS A 283 15.40 -13.24 21.85
C CYS A 283 15.03 -12.54 20.54
N LEU A 284 16.05 -12.00 19.87
CA LEU A 284 15.94 -11.27 18.61
C LEU A 284 16.80 -11.92 17.56
N ASP A 285 16.32 -11.88 16.32
CA ASP A 285 17.13 -12.23 15.16
C ASP A 285 17.96 -11.01 14.74
N CYS A 286 19.24 -11.04 15.13
CA CYS A 286 20.21 -9.99 14.88
C CYS A 286 21.32 -10.42 13.92
N ASN A 287 21.36 -11.70 13.55
CA ASN A 287 22.36 -12.22 12.61
C ASN A 287 21.87 -12.09 11.17
N ASP A 288 20.56 -12.21 10.94
CA ASP A 288 19.96 -12.06 9.62
C ASP A 288 19.23 -10.71 9.47
N LEU A 289 19.87 -9.62 9.93
CA LEU A 289 19.28 -8.29 9.83
C LEU A 289 19.08 -7.87 8.36
N PRO A 290 17.94 -7.25 8.03
CA PRO A 290 17.71 -6.76 6.68
C PRO A 290 18.73 -5.68 6.32
N PRO A 291 19.28 -5.69 5.09
CA PRO A 291 20.32 -4.76 4.68
C PRO A 291 19.83 -3.31 4.58
N ASN A 292 18.51 -3.09 4.52
CA ASN A 292 17.92 -1.76 4.46
C ASN A 292 16.54 -1.74 5.13
N CYS A 293 16.38 -0.91 6.17
CA CYS A 293 15.09 -0.64 6.81
C CYS A 293 14.39 0.63 6.28
N ASN A 294 15.05 1.41 5.41
CA ASN A 294 14.47 2.63 4.85
C ASN A 294 13.36 2.31 3.85
N ALA A 295 12.18 2.91 4.08
CA ALA A 295 11.12 2.97 3.07
C ALA A 295 11.57 3.75 1.81
N VAL A 296 12.62 4.57 1.95
CA VAL A 296 13.07 5.62 1.02
C VAL A 296 14.10 5.10 -0.01
N GLY A 297 14.52 3.83 0.06
CA GLY A 297 15.30 3.19 -1.03
C GLY A 297 14.58 3.14 -2.39
N ALA A 298 13.33 3.63 -2.44
CA ALA A 298 12.50 3.79 -3.63
C ALA A 298 12.99 4.83 -4.66
N PHE A 299 14.02 5.63 -4.37
CA PHE A 299 14.54 6.60 -5.37
C PHE A 299 15.15 5.92 -6.61
N PHE A 300 15.55 4.65 -6.52
CA PHE A 300 16.06 3.86 -7.66
C PHE A 300 15.07 2.79 -8.14
N VAL A 301 13.89 2.69 -7.52
CA VAL A 301 12.88 1.67 -7.85
C VAL A 301 11.79 2.35 -8.66
N ARG A 302 11.49 1.83 -9.87
CA ARG A 302 10.37 2.37 -10.65
C ARG A 302 9.09 2.25 -9.83
N ARG A 303 8.20 3.24 -9.91
CA ARG A 303 6.93 3.29 -9.17
C ARG A 303 6.10 2.00 -9.32
N THR A 304 6.24 1.32 -10.46
CA THR A 304 5.62 0.02 -10.80
C THR A 304 6.14 -1.14 -9.95
N ASP A 305 7.44 -1.15 -9.67
CA ASP A 305 8.09 -2.25 -8.96
C ASP A 305 7.81 -2.15 -7.46
N TYR A 306 7.55 -0.93 -6.95
CA TYR A 306 7.18 -0.69 -5.56
C TYR A 306 5.92 -1.46 -5.14
N ALA A 307 4.86 -1.42 -5.97
CA ALA A 307 3.61 -2.11 -5.67
C ALA A 307 3.80 -3.63 -5.61
N ILE A 308 4.58 -4.19 -6.55
CA ILE A 308 4.91 -5.62 -6.59
C ILE A 308 5.72 -6.01 -5.35
N LEU A 309 6.73 -5.22 -4.97
CA LEU A 309 7.53 -5.46 -3.78
C LEU A 309 6.70 -5.39 -2.50
N ALA A 310 5.80 -4.41 -2.38
CA ALA A 310 4.89 -4.28 -1.25
C ALA A 310 3.91 -5.48 -1.16
N LEU A 311 3.38 -5.94 -2.29
CA LEU A 311 2.52 -7.13 -2.36
C LEU A 311 3.28 -8.39 -1.97
N ASN A 312 4.50 -8.58 -2.50
CA ASN A 312 5.36 -9.70 -2.15
C ASN A 312 5.66 -9.71 -0.65
N GLU A 313 5.91 -8.54 -0.05
CA GLU A 313 6.14 -8.44 1.39
C GLU A 313 4.89 -8.78 2.21
N SER A 314 3.72 -8.28 1.80
CA SER A 314 2.45 -8.65 2.43
C SER A 314 2.19 -10.16 2.34
N MET A 315 2.55 -10.79 1.22
CA MET A 315 2.46 -12.24 1.06
C MET A 315 3.43 -12.99 1.97
N LYS A 316 4.66 -12.49 2.18
CA LYS A 316 5.59 -13.08 3.17
C LYS A 316 5.01 -13.00 4.58
N GLU A 317 4.54 -11.82 5.00
CA GLU A 317 3.95 -11.60 6.33
C GLU A 317 2.73 -12.50 6.58
N SER A 318 1.92 -12.75 5.55
CA SER A 318 0.79 -13.69 5.62
C SER A 318 1.20 -15.13 5.95
N ARG A 319 2.46 -15.51 5.63
CA ARG A 319 3.03 -16.84 5.91
C ARG A 319 3.81 -16.90 7.22
N LEU A 320 4.05 -15.77 7.90
CA LEU A 320 4.79 -15.72 9.17
C LEU A 320 3.99 -16.25 10.35
N VAL A 321 4.57 -17.17 11.09
CA VAL A 321 4.06 -17.66 12.37
C VAL A 321 3.91 -16.48 13.33
N PHE A 322 2.75 -16.38 13.99
CA PHE A 322 2.50 -15.31 14.95
C PHE A 322 3.58 -15.26 16.03
N GLY A 323 4.11 -14.08 16.28
CA GLY A 323 5.13 -13.82 17.30
C GLY A 323 6.54 -14.28 16.94
N ASP A 324 6.77 -14.90 15.77
CA ASP A 324 8.12 -15.28 15.33
C ASP A 324 9.00 -14.03 15.14
N PRO A 325 10.10 -13.87 15.90
CA PRO A 325 10.94 -12.68 15.84
C PRO A 325 11.95 -12.68 14.68
N ARG A 326 11.98 -13.76 13.86
CA ARG A 326 12.99 -13.96 12.81
C ARG A 326 12.63 -13.29 11.49
N TRP A 327 13.68 -12.88 10.77
CA TRP A 327 13.53 -12.42 9.40
C TRP A 327 13.54 -13.61 8.45
N HIS A 328 12.56 -13.68 7.54
CA HIS A 328 12.47 -14.76 6.55
C HIS A 328 12.91 -14.23 5.16
N GLY A 329 14.18 -13.83 5.07
CA GLY A 329 14.81 -13.30 3.86
C GLY A 329 14.85 -11.76 3.81
N LYS A 330 15.05 -11.20 2.60
CA LYS A 330 15.13 -9.75 2.40
C LYS A 330 13.79 -9.08 2.75
N VAL A 331 13.84 -8.03 3.55
CA VAL A 331 12.67 -7.26 4.00
C VAL A 331 12.50 -6.01 3.14
N PHE A 332 11.27 -5.74 2.74
CA PHE A 332 10.90 -4.49 2.07
C PHE A 332 9.93 -3.68 2.95
N THR A 333 10.40 -2.59 3.55
CA THR A 333 9.62 -1.78 4.51
C THR A 333 8.71 -0.74 3.85
N GLY A 334 8.53 -0.80 2.53
CA GLY A 334 7.67 0.13 1.79
C GLY A 334 6.23 0.14 2.34
N GLY A 335 5.78 1.31 2.77
CA GLY A 335 4.44 1.53 3.30
C GLY A 335 4.24 1.01 4.73
N TRP A 336 5.31 0.61 5.43
CA TRP A 336 5.24 0.33 6.86
C TRP A 336 5.09 1.65 7.64
N PRO A 337 4.25 1.72 8.68
CA PRO A 337 4.06 2.95 9.44
C PRO A 337 5.26 3.21 10.36
N GLY A 338 5.41 4.47 10.76
CA GLY A 338 6.14 4.80 11.99
C GLY A 338 5.45 4.14 13.18
N ILE A 339 6.20 3.89 14.25
CA ILE A 339 5.69 3.21 15.43
C ILE A 339 6.16 3.87 16.73
N CYS A 340 5.39 3.65 17.79
CA CYS A 340 5.74 3.99 19.15
C CYS A 340 6.11 2.71 19.89
N GLY A 341 7.34 2.68 20.40
CA GLY A 341 7.84 1.61 21.23
C GLY A 341 7.74 1.92 22.72
N SER A 342 8.09 0.93 23.53
CA SER A 342 8.20 1.05 24.99
C SER A 342 9.07 2.25 25.41
N LYS A 343 8.81 2.81 26.61
CA LYS A 343 9.42 4.08 27.09
C LYS A 343 9.14 5.31 26.21
N GLY A 344 8.12 5.27 25.35
CA GLY A 344 7.82 6.41 24.47
C GLY A 344 8.87 6.62 23.37
N GLN A 345 9.66 5.59 23.04
CA GLN A 345 10.66 5.68 21.98
C GLN A 345 10.00 5.52 20.61
N SER A 346 10.10 6.55 19.78
CA SER A 346 9.61 6.53 18.40
C SER A 346 10.60 5.86 17.46
N PHE A 347 10.11 5.05 16.51
CA PHE A 347 10.91 4.46 15.43
C PHE A 347 10.29 4.68 14.06
N PRO A 348 11.10 4.85 12.99
CA PRO A 348 10.58 5.02 11.63
C PRO A 348 9.72 3.85 11.13
N ASN A 349 9.97 2.64 11.62
CA ASN A 349 9.16 1.43 11.45
C ASN A 349 9.68 0.32 12.37
N THR A 350 9.01 -0.83 12.38
CA THR A 350 9.38 -2.02 13.18
C THR A 350 10.74 -2.63 12.78
N CYS A 351 11.16 -2.52 11.53
CA CYS A 351 12.50 -2.96 11.10
C CYS A 351 13.59 -2.18 11.84
N PHE A 352 13.47 -0.84 11.87
CA PHE A 352 14.39 0.01 12.62
C PHE A 352 14.37 -0.27 14.13
N GLN A 353 13.21 -0.54 14.71
CA GLN A 353 13.07 -0.92 16.12
C GLN A 353 13.85 -2.20 16.46
N GLN A 354 13.74 -3.24 15.62
CA GLN A 354 14.47 -4.49 15.83
C GLN A 354 15.98 -4.29 15.64
N VAL A 355 16.40 -3.57 14.58
CA VAL A 355 17.82 -3.23 14.37
C VAL A 355 18.38 -2.45 15.56
N PHE A 356 17.66 -1.44 16.04
CA PHE A 356 18.04 -0.65 17.20
C PHE A 356 18.15 -1.52 18.47
N SER A 357 17.21 -2.43 18.69
CA SER A 357 17.25 -3.35 19.83
C SER A 357 18.42 -4.34 19.73
N CYS A 358 18.78 -4.78 18.52
CA CYS A 358 19.91 -5.68 18.28
C CYS A 358 21.26 -5.04 18.66
N TYR A 359 21.51 -3.82 18.17
CA TYR A 359 22.74 -3.09 18.48
C TYR A 359 22.75 -2.46 19.88
N GLY A 360 21.56 -2.15 20.41
CA GLY A 360 21.38 -1.62 21.76
C GLY A 360 21.56 -2.66 22.86
N LYS A 361 21.43 -2.20 24.11
CA LYS A 361 21.49 -3.05 25.32
C LYS A 361 20.13 -3.60 25.74
N HIS A 362 19.04 -3.03 25.23
CA HIS A 362 17.68 -3.34 25.65
C HIS A 362 16.77 -3.56 24.45
N TYR A 363 15.75 -4.39 24.64
CA TYR A 363 14.65 -4.55 23.69
C TYR A 363 13.51 -3.57 23.99
N TYR A 364 13.00 -2.94 22.93
CA TYR A 364 11.88 -2.02 22.98
C TYR A 364 10.69 -2.68 22.30
N ASP A 365 9.63 -3.01 23.05
CA ASP A 365 8.43 -3.62 22.50
C ASP A 365 7.56 -2.63 21.73
N LEU A 366 6.79 -3.12 20.75
CA LEU A 366 5.83 -2.35 19.96
C LEU A 366 4.59 -2.05 20.80
N VAL A 367 4.27 -0.76 20.98
CA VAL A 367 3.12 -0.32 21.78
C VAL A 367 1.96 0.10 20.88
N SER A 368 2.25 0.89 19.85
CA SER A 368 1.24 1.39 18.92
C SER A 368 1.83 1.77 17.57
N SER A 369 0.94 1.95 16.59
CA SER A 369 1.28 2.51 15.28
C SER A 369 1.23 4.04 15.36
N GLY A 370 2.00 4.70 14.50
CA GLY A 370 2.28 6.13 14.61
C GLY A 370 3.40 6.41 15.60
N TYR A 371 4.02 7.58 15.48
CA TYR A 371 5.04 8.02 16.45
C TYR A 371 4.41 8.30 17.82
N CYS A 372 5.20 8.16 18.89
CA CYS A 372 4.75 8.50 20.23
C CYS A 372 4.36 9.99 20.28
N LEU A 373 3.30 10.31 21.01
CA LEU A 373 3.00 11.68 21.37
C LEU A 373 4.15 12.22 22.24
N ALA A 374 4.64 13.42 21.94
CA ALA A 374 5.52 14.12 22.87
C ALA A 374 4.71 14.39 24.15
N GLY A 375 5.17 13.81 25.26
CA GLY A 375 4.59 14.01 26.58
C GLY A 375 4.90 15.39 27.14
#